data_AF-A0A5D2UVW3-F1
#
_entry.id   AF-A0A5D2UVW3-F1
#
_cell.length_a   1.000
_cell.length_b   1.000
_cell.length_c   1.000
_cell.angle_alpha   90.00
_cell.angle_beta   90.00
_cell.angle_gamma   90.00
#
_symmetry.space_group_name_H-M   'P 1'
#
loop_
_entity.id
_entity.type
_entity.pdbx_description
1 polymer ?
#
loop_
_entity_poly.entity_id
_entity_poly.type
_entity_poly.pdbx_seq_one_letter_code
_entity_poly.pdbx_strand_id
1 'polypeptide(L)'
;MEQLYCCSERPLFALRYQQISRHRHYCSMLLVERISTRIGKLRPGDVVIFRSPEAPRKIVCKRLIGLEGDQITYVVDPQSGDRCETIVVPKGHVWVEGDYIYNTKDSRNFGALPYGLLEGRAFWTLLPRKDFGPLTPKPE
;
A
#
# COMPACT_ATOMS: atom_id res chain seq x y z
N MET A 1 16.88 0.11 -4.31
CA MET A 1 15.99 -1.06 -4.45
C MET A 1 15.25 -1.26 -3.13
N GLU A 2 14.46 -0.26 -2.73
CA GLU A 2 13.71 -0.30 -1.46
C GLU A 2 12.31 -0.82 -1.75
N GLN A 3 12.19 -2.14 -1.73
CA GLN A 3 10.90 -2.79 -1.84
C GLN A 3 10.40 -3.09 -0.42
N LEU A 4 9.14 -2.72 -0.16
CA LEU A 4 8.43 -3.05 1.08
C LEU A 4 7.95 -4.50 0.97
N TYR A 5 8.38 -5.34 1.89
CA TYR A 5 8.00 -6.76 1.91
C TYR A 5 7.21 -7.06 3.16
N CYS A 6 6.09 -7.74 2.96
CA CYS A 6 5.30 -8.30 4.04
C CYS A 6 5.67 -9.78 4.20
N CYS A 7 6.30 -10.14 5.32
CA CYS A 7 6.60 -11.54 5.63
C CYS A 7 5.45 -12.10 6.48
N SER A 8 4.73 -13.08 5.94
CA SER A 8 3.65 -13.78 6.65
C SER A 8 4.25 -14.92 7.49
N GLU A 9 4.53 -14.67 8.76
CA GLU A 9 4.76 -15.74 9.75
C GLU A 9 3.53 -15.83 10.66
N ARG A 10 2.76 -16.91 10.49
CA ARG A 10 1.50 -17.33 11.16
C ARG A 10 1.32 -16.67 12.56
N PRO A 11 0.25 -15.88 12.82
CA PRO A 11 -1.16 -16.15 12.51
C PRO A 11 -1.85 -15.07 11.62
N LEU A 12 -3.06 -15.39 11.15
CA LEU A 12 -3.87 -14.70 10.12
C LEU A 12 -4.06 -13.17 10.20
N PHE A 13 -3.64 -12.50 11.27
CA PHE A 13 -3.99 -11.10 11.57
C PHE A 13 -2.79 -10.18 11.82
N ALA A 14 -1.58 -10.73 11.99
CA ALA A 14 -0.38 -9.96 12.24
C ALA A 14 0.57 -10.09 11.05
N LEU A 15 0.85 -8.97 10.40
CA LEU A 15 1.75 -8.94 9.26
C LEU A 15 3.07 -8.27 9.65
N ARG A 16 4.18 -8.99 9.40
CA ARG A 16 5.53 -8.49 9.62
C ARG A 16 5.91 -7.61 8.44
N TYR A 17 5.88 -6.30 8.66
CA TYR A 17 6.36 -5.29 7.73
C TYR A 17 7.87 -5.19 7.85
N GLN A 18 8.60 -5.40 6.75
CA GLN A 18 10.04 -5.18 6.71
C GLN A 18 10.35 -4.11 5.66
N GLN A 19 10.73 -2.93 6.14
CA GLN A 19 11.39 -1.93 5.32
C GLN A 19 12.89 -2.28 5.27
N ILE A 20 13.37 -2.78 4.13
CA ILE A 20 14.79 -3.09 3.93
C ILE A 20 15.50 -1.80 3.53
N SER A 21 15.95 -1.03 4.52
CA SER A 21 16.95 0.04 4.34
C SER A 21 18.25 -0.40 5.01
N ARG A 22 19.38 -0.22 4.32
CA ARG A 22 20.70 -0.88 4.52
C ARG A 22 21.31 -0.84 5.94
N HIS A 23 20.72 -0.15 6.92
CA HIS A 23 21.28 -0.01 8.27
C HIS A 23 20.31 -0.21 9.46
N ARG A 24 19.00 -0.43 9.26
CA ARG A 24 18.05 -0.68 10.38
C ARG A 24 16.89 -1.58 9.95
N HIS A 25 16.71 -2.69 10.67
CA HIS A 25 15.52 -3.52 10.56
C HIS A 25 14.35 -2.87 11.32
N TYR A 26 13.60 -1.98 10.66
CA TYR A 26 12.28 -1.59 11.17
C TYR A 26 11.30 -2.72 10.85
N CYS A 27 11.12 -3.60 11.83
CA CYS A 27 10.14 -4.68 11.80
C CYS A 27 8.86 -4.17 12.45
N SER A 28 7.99 -3.53 11.67
CA SER A 28 6.70 -3.09 12.18
C SER A 28 5.70 -4.23 12.12
N MET A 29 4.90 -4.39 13.15
CA MET A 29 3.86 -5.42 13.16
C MET A 29 2.52 -4.72 12.97
N LEU A 30 1.84 -5.02 11.87
CA LEU A 30 0.56 -4.40 11.54
C LEU A 30 -0.57 -5.38 11.79
N LEU A 31 -1.65 -4.89 12.38
CA LEU A 31 -2.91 -5.60 12.48
C LEU A 31 -3.72 -5.35 11.21
N VAL A 32 -4.15 -6.45 10.60
CA VAL A 32 -4.77 -6.43 9.27
C VAL A 32 -6.12 -7.12 9.34
N GLU A 33 -7.10 -6.51 8.70
CA GLU A 33 -8.42 -7.08 8.52
C GLU A 33 -8.73 -7.33 7.03
N ARG A 34 -9.51 -8.37 6.75
CA ARG A 34 -9.90 -8.79 5.39
C ARG A 34 -11.35 -8.45 5.06
N ILE A 35 -12.06 -7.83 5.98
CA ILE A 35 -13.49 -7.62 5.87
C ILE A 35 -13.74 -6.43 4.96
N SER A 36 -13.06 -5.30 5.19
CA SER A 36 -13.26 -4.06 4.42
C SER A 36 -12.99 -4.22 2.93
N THR A 37 -12.00 -5.05 2.56
CA THR A 37 -11.72 -5.36 1.15
C THR A 37 -12.85 -6.17 0.50
N ARG A 38 -13.57 -7.01 1.25
CA ARG A 38 -14.69 -7.82 0.74
C ARG A 38 -16.01 -7.08 0.69
N ILE A 39 -16.24 -6.16 1.62
CA ILE A 39 -17.47 -5.35 1.70
C ILE A 39 -17.35 -4.02 0.94
N GLY A 40 -16.21 -3.76 0.28
CA GLY A 40 -15.98 -2.50 -0.46
C GLY A 40 -15.87 -1.26 0.43
N LYS A 41 -15.57 -1.40 1.72
CA LYS A 41 -15.45 -0.27 2.66
C LYS A 41 -14.00 0.21 2.79
N LEU A 42 -13.34 0.45 1.66
CA LEU A 42 -12.03 1.09 1.63
C LEU A 42 -12.19 2.60 1.45
N ARG A 43 -11.24 3.38 1.97
CA ARG A 43 -11.22 4.83 1.82
C ARG A 43 -9.83 5.31 1.42
N PRO A 44 -9.72 6.36 0.59
CA PRO A 44 -8.45 7.06 0.40
C PRO A 44 -7.74 7.32 1.73
N GLY A 45 -6.44 7.08 1.77
CA GLY A 45 -5.61 7.15 2.97
C GLY A 45 -5.43 5.82 3.72
N ASP A 46 -6.28 4.83 3.49
CA ASP A 46 -6.14 3.49 4.08
C ASP A 46 -4.84 2.81 3.63
N VAL A 47 -4.23 2.02 4.52
CA VAL A 47 -3.08 1.20 4.18
C VAL A 47 -3.58 -0.18 3.76
N VAL A 48 -3.34 -0.55 2.51
CA VAL A 48 -3.83 -1.80 1.93
C VAL A 48 -2.67 -2.74 1.61
N ILE A 49 -2.95 -4.02 1.75
CA ILE A 49 -2.03 -5.11 1.49
C ILE A 49 -2.59 -5.93 0.33
N PHE A 50 -1.74 -6.21 -0.64
CA PHE A 50 -2.14 -6.87 -1.88
C PHE A 50 -1.02 -7.74 -2.45
N ARG A 51 -1.39 -8.67 -3.32
CA ARG A 51 -0.40 -9.44 -4.09
C ARG A 51 0.12 -8.63 -5.25
N SER A 52 1.44 -8.61 -5.41
CA SER A 52 2.07 -7.91 -6.54
C SER A 52 1.63 -8.55 -7.87
N PRO A 53 1.17 -7.74 -8.85
CA PRO A 53 0.79 -8.25 -10.16
C PRO A 53 1.99 -8.79 -10.95
N GLU A 54 3.19 -8.22 -10.73
CA GLU A 54 4.43 -8.68 -11.36
C GLU A 54 5.00 -9.95 -10.70
N ALA A 55 4.75 -10.15 -9.41
CA ALA A 55 5.33 -11.24 -8.62
C ALA A 55 4.29 -11.84 -7.65
N PRO A 56 3.52 -12.87 -8.06
CA PRO A 56 2.38 -13.38 -7.29
C PRO A 56 2.71 -13.93 -5.89
N ARG A 57 3.97 -14.35 -5.66
CA ARG A 57 4.44 -14.81 -4.35
C ARG A 57 4.74 -13.68 -3.38
N LYS A 58 4.71 -12.44 -3.85
CA LYS A 58 5.10 -11.26 -3.09
C LYS A 58 3.88 -10.47 -2.65
N ILE A 59 3.77 -10.27 -1.34
CA ILE A 59 2.77 -9.41 -0.73
C ILE A 59 3.39 -8.03 -0.49
N VAL A 60 2.69 -7.00 -0.94
CA VAL A 60 3.11 -5.60 -0.88
C VAL A 60 2.09 -4.81 -0.07
N CYS A 61 2.57 -3.82 0.66
CA CYS A 61 1.77 -2.90 1.45
C CYS A 61 1.96 -1.48 0.90
N LYS A 62 0.86 -0.80 0.57
CA LYS A 62 0.84 0.57 0.03
C LYS A 62 -0.33 1.35 0.58
N ARG A 63 -0.32 2.67 0.37
CA ARG A 63 -1.43 3.54 0.72
C ARG A 63 -2.40 3.60 -0.45
N LEU A 64 -3.68 3.46 -0.16
CA LEU A 64 -4.76 3.68 -1.10
C LEU A 64 -4.91 5.19 -1.33
N ILE A 65 -4.84 5.62 -2.58
CA ILE A 65 -4.96 7.02 -2.98
C ILE A 65 -6.33 7.29 -3.60
N GLY A 66 -6.81 6.38 -4.44
CA GLY A 66 -8.08 6.53 -5.16
C GLY A 66 -8.82 5.21 -5.33
N LEU A 67 -10.14 5.32 -5.40
CA LEU A 67 -11.09 4.25 -5.69
C LEU A 67 -11.61 4.38 -7.12
N GLU A 68 -12.44 3.43 -7.55
CA GLU A 68 -13.09 3.46 -8.85
C GLU A 68 -13.80 4.80 -9.14
N GLY A 69 -13.54 5.35 -10.33
CA GLY A 69 -14.10 6.64 -10.76
C GLY A 69 -13.33 7.86 -10.28
N ASP A 70 -12.40 7.73 -9.33
CA ASP A 70 -11.58 8.86 -8.89
C ASP A 70 -10.61 9.30 -9.99
N GLN A 71 -10.39 10.61 -10.06
CA GLN A 71 -9.41 11.22 -10.96
C GLN A 71 -8.13 11.51 -10.17
N ILE A 72 -7.07 10.77 -10.44
CA ILE A 72 -5.80 10.84 -9.70
C ILE A 72 -4.72 11.45 -10.59
N THR A 73 -4.07 12.48 -10.09
CA THR A 73 -2.89 13.09 -10.73
C THR A 73 -1.64 12.59 -10.01
N TYR A 74 -0.75 11.94 -10.75
CA TYR A 74 0.49 11.37 -10.22
C TYR A 74 1.72 11.83 -11.00
N VAL A 75 2.87 11.82 -10.35
CA VAL A 75 4.16 12.14 -10.97
C VAL A 75 4.69 10.90 -11.70
N VAL A 76 4.95 11.03 -13.01
CA VAL A 76 5.40 9.92 -13.88
C VAL A 76 6.83 9.51 -13.57
N ASP A 77 7.74 10.49 -13.48
CA ASP A 77 9.15 10.25 -13.20
C ASP A 77 9.72 11.29 -12.24
N PRO A 78 9.86 10.95 -10.94
CA PRO A 78 10.43 11.85 -9.95
C PRO A 78 11.88 12.29 -10.24
N GLN A 79 12.61 11.59 -11.13
CA GLN A 79 14.02 11.86 -11.40
C GLN A 79 14.27 12.71 -12.66
N SER A 80 13.39 12.64 -13.66
CA SER A 80 13.57 13.38 -14.94
C SER A 80 12.72 14.65 -15.06
N GLY A 81 11.85 14.94 -14.08
CA GLY A 81 11.14 16.22 -13.91
C GLY A 81 9.74 16.05 -13.31
N ASP A 82 9.11 17.15 -12.87
CA ASP A 82 7.74 17.13 -12.28
C ASP A 82 6.64 16.96 -13.36
N ARG A 83 6.78 15.97 -14.23
CA ARG A 83 5.74 15.61 -15.20
C ARG A 83 4.63 14.86 -14.48
N CYS A 84 3.45 15.44 -14.51
CA CYS A 84 2.24 14.86 -13.94
C CYS A 84 1.32 14.32 -15.05
N GLU A 85 0.76 13.15 -14.80
CA GLU A 85 -0.32 12.58 -15.61
C GLU A 85 -1.56 12.39 -14.74
N THR A 86 -2.73 12.47 -15.37
CA THR A 86 -4.02 12.30 -14.69
C THR A 86 -4.72 11.09 -15.27
N ILE A 87 -5.12 10.16 -14.39
CA ILE A 87 -5.85 8.95 -14.75
C ILE A 87 -7.18 8.89 -14.00
N VAL A 88 -8.21 8.37 -14.67
CA VAL A 88 -9.47 7.98 -14.01
C VAL A 88 -9.39 6.51 -13.67
N VAL A 89 -9.55 6.17 -12.39
CA VAL A 89 -9.46 4.79 -11.92
C VAL A 89 -10.61 3.96 -12.52
N PRO A 90 -10.31 2.86 -13.23
CA PRO A 90 -11.36 2.02 -13.82
C PRO A 90 -12.27 1.39 -12.77
N LYS A 91 -13.49 1.00 -13.19
CA LYS A 91 -14.41 0.26 -12.32
C LYS A 91 -13.78 -1.04 -11.82
N GLY A 92 -14.03 -1.37 -10.56
CA GLY A 92 -13.47 -2.54 -9.90
C GLY A 92 -11.95 -2.47 -9.65
N HIS A 93 -11.34 -1.29 -9.78
CA HIS A 93 -9.92 -1.07 -9.52
C HIS A 93 -9.69 -0.02 -8.42
N VAL A 94 -8.46 -0.02 -7.91
CA VAL A 94 -7.95 0.93 -6.91
C VAL A 94 -6.58 1.45 -7.34
N TRP A 95 -6.26 2.68 -6.94
CA TRP A 95 -4.97 3.30 -7.15
C TRP A 95 -4.18 3.36 -5.85
N VAL A 96 -2.97 2.79 -5.83
CA VAL A 96 -2.14 2.71 -4.61
C VAL A 96 -0.76 3.28 -4.84
N GLU A 97 -0.28 4.06 -3.88
CA GLU A 97 1.05 4.67 -3.91
C GLU A 97 1.84 4.43 -2.63
N GLY A 98 3.16 4.45 -2.75
CA GLY A 98 4.05 4.38 -1.61
C GLY A 98 4.28 5.76 -1.01
N ASP A 99 4.53 5.81 0.30
CA ASP A 99 4.93 7.06 0.97
C ASP A 99 6.34 7.56 0.54
N TYR A 100 7.08 6.78 -0.25
CA TYR A 100 8.41 7.14 -0.75
C TYR A 100 8.43 7.17 -2.28
N ILE A 101 8.24 8.37 -2.84
CA ILE A 101 8.02 8.57 -4.28
C ILE A 101 9.19 8.13 -5.17
N TYR A 102 10.44 8.18 -4.68
CA TYR A 102 11.66 8.02 -5.49
C TYR A 102 12.16 6.59 -5.71
N ASN A 103 11.68 5.59 -4.95
CA ASN A 103 12.31 4.26 -4.97
C ASN A 103 11.33 3.10 -4.71
N THR A 104 10.04 3.30 -4.93
CA THR A 104 9.06 2.23 -4.71
C THR A 104 8.27 1.90 -5.96
N LYS A 105 8.10 0.60 -6.20
CA LYS A 105 7.14 0.09 -7.18
C LYS A 105 5.72 0.24 -6.65
N ASP A 106 4.88 0.95 -7.37
CA ASP A 106 3.48 1.25 -7.04
C ASP A 106 2.63 1.45 -8.31
N SER A 107 1.40 1.94 -8.18
CA SER A 107 0.46 2.06 -9.31
C SER A 107 0.99 2.92 -10.46
N ARG A 108 1.95 3.81 -10.22
CA ARG A 108 2.61 4.58 -11.27
C ARG A 108 3.41 3.69 -12.22
N ASN A 109 3.84 2.51 -11.78
CA ASN A 109 4.60 1.55 -12.58
C ASN A 109 3.73 0.44 -13.19
N PHE A 110 2.78 -0.11 -12.42
CA PHE A 110 1.97 -1.27 -12.86
C PHE A 110 0.51 -0.93 -13.19
N GLY A 111 0.08 0.32 -12.96
CA GLY A 111 -1.29 0.78 -13.18
C GLY A 111 -2.23 0.56 -11.98
N ALA A 112 -3.52 0.72 -12.24
CA ALA A 112 -4.56 0.48 -11.25
C ALA A 112 -4.67 -1.03 -10.93
N LEU A 113 -4.97 -1.37 -9.68
CA LEU A 113 -5.07 -2.75 -9.22
C LEU A 113 -6.53 -3.19 -9.11
N PRO A 114 -6.91 -4.37 -9.60
CA PRO A 114 -8.25 -4.90 -9.35
C PRO A 114 -8.45 -5.22 -7.86
N TYR A 115 -9.67 -5.02 -7.34
CA TYR A 115 -10.01 -5.36 -5.94
C TYR A 115 -9.66 -6.80 -5.55
N GLY A 116 -9.68 -7.73 -6.51
CA GLY A 116 -9.36 -9.14 -6.28
C GLY A 116 -7.90 -9.40 -5.85
N LEU A 117 -6.97 -8.47 -6.06
CA LEU A 117 -5.60 -8.59 -5.57
C LEU A 117 -5.44 -8.12 -4.11
N LEU A 118 -6.43 -7.42 -3.56
CA LEU A 118 -6.39 -6.92 -2.19
C LEU A 118 -6.61 -8.06 -1.19
N GLU A 119 -5.62 -8.26 -0.34
CA GLU A 119 -5.63 -9.28 0.71
C GLU A 119 -6.20 -8.74 2.03
N GLY A 120 -6.05 -7.45 2.30
CA GLY A 120 -6.59 -6.82 3.51
C GLY A 120 -6.20 -5.35 3.67
N ARG A 121 -6.73 -4.75 4.74
CA ARG A 121 -6.43 -3.38 5.18
C ARG A 121 -5.72 -3.42 6.53
N ALA A 122 -4.58 -2.74 6.62
CA ALA A 122 -3.89 -2.50 7.87
C ALA A 122 -4.51 -1.30 8.57
N PHE A 123 -4.88 -1.45 9.84
CA PHE A 123 -5.55 -0.39 10.61
C PHE A 123 -4.88 -0.08 11.95
N TRP A 124 -3.95 -0.92 12.42
CA TRP A 124 -3.27 -0.72 13.70
C TRP A 124 -1.80 -1.13 13.61
N THR A 125 -0.93 -0.37 14.26
CA THR A 125 0.47 -0.71 14.44
C THR A 125 0.69 -1.25 15.85
N LEU A 126 1.21 -2.47 15.96
CA LEU A 126 1.49 -3.16 17.22
C LEU A 126 2.91 -2.88 17.72
N LEU A 127 3.89 -2.78 16.81
CA LEU A 127 5.29 -2.55 17.15
C LEU A 127 5.97 -1.71 16.06
N PRO A 128 7.03 -0.94 16.41
CA PRO A 128 7.62 -0.79 17.76
C PRO A 128 6.73 0.00 18.73
N ARG A 129 6.94 -0.12 20.06
CA ARG A 129 6.11 0.54 21.10
C ARG A 129 5.88 2.05 20.89
N LYS A 130 6.81 2.73 20.22
CA LYS A 130 6.75 4.16 19.90
C LYS A 130 5.65 4.49 18.89
N ASP A 131 5.36 3.57 18.00
CA ASP A 131 4.40 3.71 16.91
C ASP A 131 3.12 2.91 17.21
N PHE A 132 2.92 2.46 18.46
CA PHE A 132 1.73 1.71 18.85
C PHE A 132 0.50 2.62 18.79
N GLY A 133 -0.45 2.27 17.94
CA GLY A 133 -1.67 3.06 17.78
C GLY A 133 -2.41 2.76 16.48
N PRO A 134 -3.58 3.41 16.29
CA PRO A 134 -4.30 3.34 15.03
C PRO A 134 -3.45 3.92 13.91
N LEU A 135 -3.47 3.26 12.75
CA LEU A 135 -2.91 3.84 11.53
C LEU A 135 -3.84 4.97 11.10
N THR A 136 -3.50 6.18 11.51
CA THR A 136 -4.28 7.36 11.12
C THR A 136 -4.15 7.58 9.62
N PRO A 137 -5.27 7.90 8.92
CA PRO A 137 -5.19 8.52 7.61
C PRO A 137 -4.29 9.75 7.73
N LYS A 138 -3.40 9.96 6.75
CA LYS A 138 -2.68 11.25 6.69
C LYS A 138 -3.75 12.36 6.52
N PRO A 139 -3.66 13.47 7.24
CA PRO A 139 -4.48 14.63 6.93
C PRO A 139 -4.19 15.06 5.49
N GLU A 140 -5.25 15.37 4.75
CA GLU A 140 -5.20 15.95 3.40
C GLU A 140 -4.43 17.28 3.37
#